data_AF-A0A6V6ZIL2-F1
#
_entry.id   AF-A0A6V6ZIL2-F1
#
_cell.length_a   1.000
_cell.length_b   1.000
_cell.length_c   1.000
_cell.angle_alpha   90.00
_cell.angle_beta   90.00
_cell.angle_gamma   90.00
#
_symmetry.space_group_name_H-M   'P 1'
#
loop_
_entity.id
_entity.type
_entity.pdbx_description
1 polymer ?
#
loop_
_entity_poly.entity_id
_entity_poly.type
_entity_poly.pdbx_seq_one_letter_code
_entity_poly.pdbx_strand_id
1 'polypeptide(L)'
;MNKWFTLGVLGVLAACDVPQAPVVTGPDGQQQIQISTSGLTCYESRCLEINPAARSVRMVGNRRTGIPGNIDVSDGTVTPAEFRRLGEVASLAGGMGSRGDRG
;
A
#
# COMPACT_ATOMS: atom_id res chain seq x y z
N MET A 1 -47.90 1.15 27.43
CA MET A 1 -47.27 2.44 27.07
C MET A 1 -46.02 2.58 27.94
N ASN A 2 -44.80 2.90 27.50
CA ASN A 2 -44.26 3.23 26.19
C ASN A 2 -42.76 2.82 26.15
N LYS A 3 -42.25 2.68 24.94
CA LYS A 3 -41.01 2.03 24.52
C LYS A 3 -39.72 2.83 24.84
N TRP A 4 -38.65 2.07 25.09
CA TRP A 4 -37.26 2.21 24.62
C TRP A 4 -36.52 3.55 24.69
N PHE A 5 -35.39 3.56 25.41
CA PHE A 5 -34.20 4.35 25.08
C PHE A 5 -32.91 3.57 25.39
N THR A 6 -32.62 2.54 24.61
CA THR A 6 -31.24 2.07 24.38
C THR A 6 -30.74 2.72 23.10
N LEU A 7 -30.13 3.89 23.22
CA LEU A 7 -29.34 4.48 22.13
C LEU A 7 -27.87 4.20 22.43
N GLY A 8 -27.47 2.96 22.14
CA GLY A 8 -26.07 2.61 21.97
C GLY A 8 -25.56 3.30 20.72
N VAL A 9 -24.79 4.37 20.91
CA VAL A 9 -23.97 4.96 19.85
C VAL A 9 -22.82 3.98 19.62
N LEU A 10 -23.07 2.95 18.81
CA LEU A 10 -22.01 2.21 18.14
C LEU A 10 -21.44 3.16 17.09
N GLY A 11 -20.36 3.84 17.47
CA GLY A 11 -19.50 4.54 16.53
C GLY A 11 -19.07 3.55 15.46
N VAL A 12 -19.63 3.70 14.26
CA VAL A 12 -19.15 3.02 13.06
C VAL A 12 -17.71 3.48 12.90
N LEU A 13 -16.78 2.58 13.21
CA LEU A 13 -15.39 2.72 12.80
C LEU A 13 -15.44 2.96 11.30
N ALA A 14 -15.14 4.19 10.87
CA ALA A 14 -14.77 4.47 9.51
C ALA A 14 -13.51 3.65 9.26
N ALA A 15 -13.67 2.41 8.80
CA ALA A 15 -12.61 1.72 8.11
C ALA A 15 -12.26 2.64 6.96
N CYS A 16 -11.07 3.23 7.00
CA CYS A 16 -10.51 3.91 5.85
C CYS A 16 -10.34 2.82 4.79
N ASP A 17 -11.39 2.57 3.99
CA ASP A 17 -11.32 1.71 2.82
C ASP A 17 -10.38 2.41 1.83
N VAL A 18 -9.09 2.11 1.95
CA VAL A 18 -8.13 2.53 0.94
C VAL A 18 -8.53 1.76 -0.32
N PRO A 19 -8.94 2.45 -1.40
CA PRO A 19 -9.43 1.78 -2.58
C PRO A 19 -8.35 0.83 -3.12
N GLN A 20 -8.76 -0.40 -3.42
CA GLN A 20 -7.90 -1.36 -4.09
C GLN A 20 -7.48 -0.79 -5.45
N ALA A 21 -6.20 -0.94 -5.75
CA ALA A 21 -5.58 -0.45 -6.97
C ALA A 21 -6.23 -1.13 -8.19
N PRO A 22 -6.61 -0.38 -9.23
CA PRO A 22 -7.15 -0.95 -10.45
C PRO A 22 -6.17 -1.95 -11.07
N VAL A 23 -6.67 -3.13 -11.44
CA VAL A 23 -5.93 -4.07 -12.27
C VAL A 23 -6.36 -3.86 -13.72
N VAL A 24 -5.41 -3.49 -14.57
CA VAL A 24 -5.59 -3.30 -16.01
C VAL A 24 -4.92 -4.42 -16.78
N THR A 25 -5.38 -4.67 -18.01
CA THR A 25 -4.67 -5.56 -18.93
C THR A 25 -3.62 -4.74 -19.65
N GLY A 26 -2.36 -5.08 -19.46
CA GLY A 26 -1.22 -4.44 -20.12
C GLY A 26 -1.17 -4.75 -21.63
N PRO A 27 -0.30 -4.07 -22.37
CA PRO A 27 -0.16 -4.24 -23.83
C PRO A 27 0.22 -5.68 -24.24
N ASP A 28 0.93 -6.41 -23.37
CA ASP A 28 1.31 -7.80 -23.60
C ASP A 28 0.25 -8.83 -23.18
N GLY A 29 -0.96 -8.37 -22.83
CA GLY A 29 -2.05 -9.22 -22.33
C GLY A 29 -1.89 -9.67 -20.88
N GLN A 30 -0.86 -9.20 -20.18
CA GLN A 30 -0.63 -9.52 -18.76
C GLN A 30 -1.44 -8.61 -17.83
N GLN A 31 -1.81 -9.10 -16.65
CA GLN A 31 -2.40 -8.25 -15.62
C GLN A 31 -1.35 -7.28 -15.07
N GLN A 32 -1.71 -6.01 -14.96
CA GLN A 32 -0.89 -4.96 -14.39
C GLN A 32 -1.71 -4.18 -13.36
N ILE A 33 -1.11 -3.88 -12.22
CA ILE A 33 -1.66 -3.08 -11.14
C ILE A 33 -1.30 -1.63 -11.43
N GLN A 34 -2.30 -0.76 -11.46
CA GLN A 34 -2.09 0.67 -11.64
C GLN A 34 -1.60 1.29 -10.34
N ILE A 35 -0.44 1.95 -10.40
CA ILE A 35 0.13 2.67 -9.27
C ILE A 35 -0.71 3.92 -9.03
N SER A 36 -1.19 4.07 -7.80
CA SER A 36 -1.99 5.25 -7.46
C SER A 36 -1.15 6.53 -7.49
N THR A 37 -1.67 7.56 -8.15
CA THR A 37 -1.07 8.91 -8.15
C THR A 37 -1.15 9.58 -6.79
N SER A 38 -2.06 9.14 -5.91
CA SER A 38 -2.12 9.56 -4.51
C SER A 38 -1.01 8.95 -3.65
N GLY A 39 -0.15 8.11 -4.22
CA GLY A 39 1.03 7.54 -3.60
C GLY A 39 0.81 6.18 -2.95
N LEU A 40 -0.38 5.91 -2.41
CA LEU A 40 -0.69 4.62 -1.76
C LEU A 40 -1.42 3.67 -2.73
N THR A 41 -0.79 2.54 -3.01
CA THR A 41 -1.30 1.49 -3.89
C THR A 41 -1.58 0.25 -3.04
N CYS A 42 -2.85 -0.12 -2.89
CA CYS A 42 -3.26 -1.32 -2.17
C CYS A 42 -3.66 -2.41 -3.15
N TYR A 43 -3.07 -3.58 -3.02
CA TYR A 43 -3.44 -4.73 -3.84
C TYR A 43 -3.44 -5.98 -2.97
N GLU A 44 -4.55 -6.73 -3.03
CA GLU A 44 -4.86 -7.84 -2.12
C GLU A 44 -4.82 -7.37 -0.65
N SER A 45 -3.95 -7.98 0.17
CA SER A 45 -3.80 -7.70 1.59
C SER A 45 -2.63 -6.74 1.91
N ARG A 46 -2.06 -6.07 0.91
CA ARG A 46 -0.85 -5.24 1.07
C ARG A 46 -1.06 -3.85 0.50
N CYS A 47 -0.63 -2.85 1.27
CA CYS A 47 -0.64 -1.46 0.86
C CYS A 47 0.79 -0.92 0.83
N LEU A 48 1.23 -0.49 -0.35
CA LEU A 48 2.55 0.03 -0.62
C LEU A 48 2.45 1.46 -1.11
N GLU A 49 3.25 2.33 -0.51
CA GLU A 49 3.45 3.68 -0.99
C GLU A 49 4.56 3.67 -2.04
N ILE A 50 4.17 3.76 -3.30
CA ILE A 50 5.08 3.66 -4.45
C ILE A 50 5.20 5.06 -5.05
N ASN A 51 6.42 5.57 -5.13
CA ASN A 51 6.73 6.83 -5.78
C ASN A 51 7.63 6.55 -7.00
N PRO A 52 7.05 6.53 -8.21
CA PRO A 52 7.81 6.33 -9.45
C PRO A 52 8.86 7.40 -9.70
N ALA A 53 8.53 8.67 -9.44
CA ALA A 53 9.42 9.81 -9.67
C ALA A 53 10.69 9.76 -8.81
N ALA A 54 10.56 9.32 -7.55
CA ALA A 54 11.69 9.13 -6.64
C ALA A 54 12.26 7.70 -6.67
N ARG A 55 11.72 6.80 -7.50
CA ARG A 55 12.00 5.36 -7.52
C ARG A 55 12.06 4.74 -6.13
N SER A 56 11.08 5.05 -5.29
CA SER A 56 11.06 4.62 -3.88
C SER A 56 9.77 3.92 -3.53
N VAL A 57 9.86 2.92 -2.65
CA VAL A 57 8.71 2.18 -2.11
C VAL A 57 8.75 2.16 -0.59
N ARG A 58 7.59 2.21 0.05
CA ARG A 58 7.42 2.11 1.51
C ARG A 58 6.21 1.23 1.81
N MET A 59 6.32 0.33 2.77
CA MET A 59 5.14 -0.30 3.37
C MET A 59 4.63 0.59 4.50
N VAL A 60 3.31 0.73 4.65
CA VAL A 60 2.73 1.51 5.76
C VAL A 60 3.28 0.98 7.09
N GLY A 61 3.89 1.86 7.90
CA GLY A 61 4.57 1.49 9.15
C GLY A 61 6.08 1.22 9.05
N ASN A 62 6.63 1.13 7.83
CA ASN A 62 8.05 0.87 7.60
C ASN A 62 8.80 2.08 7.05
N ARG A 63 10.14 1.97 7.02
CA ARG A 63 10.98 2.94 6.31
C ARG A 63 10.79 2.86 4.80
N ARG A 64 11.00 4.00 4.15
CA ARG A 64 11.10 4.08 2.69
C ARG A 64 12.41 3.45 2.24
N THR A 65 12.35 2.68 1.17
CA THR A 65 13.50 2.04 0.51
C THR A 65 13.44 2.27 -1.00
N GLY A 66 14.55 1.98 -1.69
CA GLY A 66 14.63 2.09 -3.15
C GLY A 66 13.89 0.97 -3.86
N ILE A 67 13.30 1.28 -5.01
CA ILE A 67 12.75 0.29 -5.92
C ILE A 67 13.92 -0.43 -6.62
N PRO A 68 13.98 -1.78 -6.61
CA PRO A 68 14.99 -2.54 -7.33
C PRO A 68 15.10 -2.11 -8.80
N GLY A 69 16.32 -2.01 -9.32
CA GLY A 69 16.56 -1.52 -10.69
C GLY A 69 15.96 -2.38 -11.80
N ASN A 70 15.64 -3.64 -11.50
CA ASN A 70 15.01 -4.58 -12.42
C ASN A 70 13.47 -4.52 -12.42
N ILE A 71 12.86 -3.60 -11.66
CA ILE A 71 11.41 -3.37 -11.66
C ILE A 71 11.19 -2.03 -12.35
N ASP A 72 10.39 -2.04 -13.40
CA ASP A 72 9.97 -0.82 -14.05
C ASP A 72 8.67 -0.32 -13.41
N VAL A 73 8.67 0.97 -13.09
CA VAL A 73 7.51 1.69 -12.55
C VAL A 73 7.23 2.96 -13.33
N SER A 74 7.99 3.20 -14.40
CA SER A 74 7.97 4.44 -15.19
C SER A 74 6.63 4.63 -15.91
N ASP A 75 5.99 3.52 -16.29
CA ASP A 75 4.69 3.50 -16.94
C ASP A 75 3.50 3.70 -15.98
N GLY A 76 3.77 3.85 -14.67
CA GLY A 76 2.73 4.00 -13.66
C GLY A 76 1.93 2.71 -13.41
N THR A 77 2.42 1.58 -13.88
CA THR A 77 1.86 0.25 -13.62
C THR A 77 2.97 -0.72 -13.19
N VAL A 78 2.61 -1.80 -12.51
CA VAL A 78 3.50 -2.92 -12.16
C VAL A 78 2.76 -4.22 -12.28
N THR A 79 3.43 -5.32 -12.62
CA THR A 79 2.81 -6.64 -12.56
C THR A 79 2.53 -7.06 -11.10
N PRO A 80 1.57 -7.98 -10.86
CA PRO A 80 1.36 -8.57 -9.54
C PRO A 80 2.61 -9.26 -8.96
N ALA A 81 3.50 -9.79 -9.81
CA ALA A 81 4.77 -10.36 -9.37
C ALA A 81 5.73 -9.27 -8.84
N GLU A 82 5.86 -8.16 -9.58
CA GLU A 82 6.68 -7.02 -9.17
C GLU A 82 6.14 -6.36 -7.91
N PHE A 83 4.82 -6.18 -7.80
CA PHE A 83 4.19 -5.61 -6.61
C PHE A 83 4.47 -6.44 -5.35
N ARG A 84 4.42 -7.77 -5.45
CA ARG A 84 4.80 -8.67 -4.34
C ARG A 84 6.27 -8.48 -3.94
N ARG A 85 7.16 -8.41 -4.93
CA ARG A 85 8.60 -8.20 -4.70
C ARG A 85 8.90 -6.83 -4.07
N LEU A 86 8.20 -5.78 -4.50
CA LEU A 86 8.25 -4.47 -3.86
C LEU A 86 7.82 -4.53 -2.39
N GLY A 87 6.77 -5.28 -2.09
CA GLY A 87 6.31 -5.50 -0.73
C GLY A 87 7.32 -6.23 0.14
N GLU A 88 8.00 -7.25 -0.39
CA GLU A 88 9.10 -7.94 0.30
C GLU A 88 10.24 -6.98 0.62
N VAL A 89 10.73 -6.23 -0.37
CA VAL A 89 11.82 -5.27 -0.18
C VAL A 89 11.43 -4.17 0.82
N ALA A 90 10.22 -3.64 0.73
CA ALA A 90 9.69 -2.65 1.67
C ALA A 90 9.51 -3.22 3.09
N SER A 91 9.18 -4.50 3.22
CA SER A 91 9.10 -5.18 4.53
C SER A 91 10.48 -5.35 5.16
N LEU A 92 11.50 -5.64 4.34
CA LEU A 92 12.90 -5.80 4.76
C LEU A 92 13.57 -4.46 5.11
N ALA A 93 13.05 -3.33 4.63
CA ALA A 93 13.56 -1.99 4.93
C ALA A 93 13.49 -1.59 6.43
N GLY A 94 12.87 -2.42 7.27
CA GLY A 94 12.80 -2.24 8.71
C GLY A 94 11.66 -1.30 9.13
N GLY A 95 10.91 -1.74 10.15
CA GLY A 95 9.88 -0.96 10.81
C GLY A 95 10.48 0.23 11.58
N MET A 96 9.67 1.28 11.75
CA MET A 96 10.01 2.41 12.62
C MET A 96 9.91 1.94 14.09
N GLY A 97 10.90 1.20 14.58
CA GLY A 97 10.92 0.71 15.96
C GLY A 97 12.21 -0.05 16.27
N SER A 98 12.97 0.44 17.27
CA SER A 98 14.25 -0.08 17.79
C SER A 98 15.53 0.65 17.34
N ARG A 99 15.54 1.99 17.31
CA ARG A 99 16.72 2.72 17.81
C ARG A 99 16.34 3.22 19.18
N GLY A 100 16.76 2.45 20.19
CA GLY A 100 16.47 2.71 21.59
C GLY A 100 16.85 4.11 21.98
N ASP A 101 15.91 4.77 22.65
CA ASP A 101 16.18 5.87 23.56
C ASP A 101 16.99 5.28 24.73
N ARG A 102 18.31 5.26 24.56
CA ARG A 102 19.30 5.13 25.64
C ARG A 102 20.27 6.28 25.44
N GLY A 103 19.99 7.38 26.13
CA GLY A 103 20.87 8.52 26.33
C GLY A 103 20.44 9.23 27.60
#